data_AF-A0AAW4YEF4-F1
#
_entry.id   AF-A0AAW4YEF4-F1
#
_cell.length_a   1.000
_cell.length_b   1.000
_cell.length_c   1.000
_cell.angle_alpha   90.00
_cell.angle_beta   90.00
_cell.angle_gamma   90.00
#
_symmetry.space_group_name_H-M   'P 1'
#
loop_
_entity.id
_entity.type
_entity.pdbx_description
1 polymer ?
#
loop_
_entity_poly.entity_id
_entity_poly.type
_entity_poly.pdbx_seq_one_letter_code
_entity_poly.pdbx_strand_id
1 'polypeptide(L)'
;VTWGEKGVFDYRRSLLRTDVVLNSEDNKTLPKLESVRSSLANNSDINFEKVTNIAIGYEMQDNPDHNHIEVQINSELVPRWYVEYDGEWYVYNDGRLE
;
A
#
# COMPACT_ATOMS: atom_id res chain seq x y z
N VAL A 1 14.72 -1.64 -12.21
CA VAL A 1 15.74 -1.33 -13.26
C VAL A 1 16.92 -2.23 -13.01
N THR A 2 17.41 -2.90 -14.04
CA THR A 2 18.58 -3.78 -13.95
C THR A 2 19.76 -3.09 -14.62
N TRP A 3 20.88 -2.99 -13.91
CA TRP A 3 22.10 -2.36 -14.39
C TRP A 3 23.09 -3.42 -14.88
N GLY A 4 23.72 -3.17 -16.02
CA GLY A 4 24.87 -3.92 -16.53
C GLY A 4 26.14 -3.07 -16.54
N GLU A 5 27.26 -3.66 -16.96
CA GLU A 5 28.58 -2.99 -16.95
C GLU A 5 28.65 -1.67 -17.72
N LYS A 6 27.81 -1.49 -18.74
CA LYS A 6 27.80 -0.28 -19.61
C LYS A 6 26.58 0.62 -19.39
N GLY A 7 25.76 0.37 -18.36
CA GLY A 7 24.58 1.17 -18.06
C GLY A 7 23.30 0.35 -17.89
N VAL A 8 22.14 0.98 -18.09
CA VAL A 8 20.83 0.32 -17.93
C VAL A 8 20.69 -0.82 -18.93
N PHE A 9 20.53 -2.04 -18.41
CA PHE A 9 20.34 -3.26 -19.21
C PHE A 9 18.86 -3.57 -19.43
N ASP A 10 18.04 -3.44 -18.39
CA ASP A 10 16.59 -3.68 -18.46
C ASP A 10 15.82 -2.63 -17.65
N TYR A 11 14.72 -2.13 -18.22
CA TYR A 11 13.84 -1.17 -17.58
C TYR A 11 12.41 -1.66 -17.68
N ARG A 12 11.85 -2.05 -16.54
CA ARG A 12 10.43 -2.37 -16.38
C ARG A 12 9.80 -1.32 -15.49
N ARG A 13 8.68 -0.78 -15.96
CA ARG A 13 7.79 0.08 -15.16
C ARG A 13 6.36 -0.38 -15.35
N SER A 14 5.56 -0.31 -14.30
CA SER A 14 4.12 -0.43 -14.44
C SER A 14 3.58 0.76 -15.20
N LEU A 15 2.63 0.54 -16.11
CA LEU A 15 1.90 1.62 -16.76
C LEU A 15 0.78 2.07 -15.81
N LEU A 16 1.13 2.91 -14.84
CA LEU A 16 0.17 3.56 -13.94
C LEU A 16 -0.27 4.88 -14.59
N ARG A 17 -1.27 4.80 -15.47
CA ARG A 17 -1.92 5.96 -16.06
C ARG A 17 -3.42 5.77 -15.95
N THR A 18 -4.09 6.68 -15.25
CA THR A 18 -5.55 6.81 -15.27
C THR A 18 -5.89 8.13 -15.96
N ASP A 19 -6.65 8.07 -17.05
CA ASP A 19 -7.17 9.27 -17.72
C ASP A 19 -8.55 9.68 -17.15
N VAL A 20 -9.01 8.97 -16.12
CA VAL A 20 -10.26 9.20 -15.40
C VAL A 20 -9.98 9.57 -13.93
N VAL A 21 -10.82 10.45 -13.39
CA VAL A 21 -10.84 10.76 -11.96
C VAL A 21 -11.36 9.50 -11.25
N LEU A 22 -10.49 8.88 -10.44
CA LEU A 22 -10.89 7.80 -9.56
C LEU A 22 -11.71 8.43 -8.42
N ASN A 23 -13.03 8.24 -8.46
CA ASN A 23 -13.92 8.76 -7.43
C ASN A 23 -13.76 7.93 -6.15
N SER A 24 -13.04 8.48 -5.16
CA SER A 24 -13.15 8.00 -3.78
C SER A 24 -14.41 8.62 -3.18
N GLU A 25 -15.57 8.00 -3.39
CA GLU A 25 -16.84 8.58 -2.92
C GLU A 25 -16.89 8.69 -1.38
N ASP A 26 -16.09 7.89 -0.67
CA ASP A 26 -16.03 7.85 0.78
C ASP A 26 -14.68 8.33 1.36
N ASN A 27 -14.75 9.22 2.35
CA ASN A 27 -13.60 9.54 3.19
C ASN A 27 -13.24 8.31 4.06
N LYS A 28 -12.17 7.60 3.71
CA LYS A 28 -11.61 6.54 4.57
C LYS A 28 -10.78 7.16 5.69
N THR A 29 -11.06 6.76 6.92
CA THR A 29 -10.28 7.19 8.10
C THR A 29 -9.26 6.13 8.45
N LEU A 30 -7.98 6.53 8.48
CA LEU A 30 -6.90 5.68 8.95
C LEU A 30 -6.64 5.90 10.45
N PRO A 31 -6.21 4.85 11.19
CA PRO A 31 -5.68 5.03 12.53
C PRO A 31 -4.52 6.04 12.54
N LYS A 32 -4.35 6.75 13.66
CA LYS A 32 -3.21 7.66 13.84
C LYS A 32 -1.91 6.87 13.84
N LEU A 33 -0.82 7.49 13.36
CA LEU A 33 0.51 6.89 13.34
C LEU A 33 0.93 6.36 14.73
N GLU A 34 0.69 7.11 15.80
CA GLU A 34 1.02 6.66 17.16
C GLU A 34 0.24 5.39 17.58
N SER A 35 -1.01 5.24 17.12
CA SER A 35 -1.79 4.04 17.39
C SER A 35 -1.22 2.83 16.65
N VAL A 36 -0.83 3.01 15.38
CA VAL A 36 -0.16 1.96 14.58
C VAL A 36 1.16 1.56 15.22
N ARG A 37 2.00 2.53 15.56
CA ARG A 37 3.30 2.31 16.21
C ARG A 37 3.16 1.60 17.55
N SER A 38 2.21 2.03 18.37
CA SER A 38 1.90 1.41 19.66
C SER A 38 1.41 -0.03 19.49
N SER A 39 0.53 -0.28 18.51
CA SER A 39 0.03 -1.63 18.23
C SER A 39 1.15 -2.58 17.82
N LEU A 40 2.04 -2.15 16.92
CA LEU A 40 3.21 -2.93 16.50
C LEU A 40 4.18 -3.21 17.66
N ALA A 41 4.46 -2.21 18.49
CA ALA A 41 5.38 -2.35 19.62
C ALA A 41 4.83 -3.25 20.75
N ASN A 42 3.50 -3.34 20.88
CA ASN A 42 2.83 -4.16 21.89
C ASN A 42 2.47 -5.57 21.39
N ASN A 43 2.76 -5.90 20.12
CA ASN A 43 2.51 -7.23 19.59
C ASN A 43 3.72 -8.15 19.87
N SER A 44 3.49 -9.24 20.61
CA SER A 44 4.53 -10.21 20.96
C SER A 44 5.10 -10.98 19.77
N ASP A 45 4.34 -11.06 18.67
CA ASP A 45 4.72 -11.81 17.47
C ASP A 45 5.59 -10.97 16.52
N ILE A 46 5.70 -9.65 16.77
CA ILE A 46 6.44 -8.71 15.94
C ILE A 46 7.66 -8.20 16.71
N ASN A 47 8.84 -8.51 16.20
CA ASN A 47 10.05 -7.82 16.66
C ASN A 47 10.06 -6.36 16.16
N PHE A 48 9.63 -5.42 16.99
CA PHE A 48 9.54 -4.00 16.63
C PHE A 48 10.87 -3.38 16.15
N GLU A 49 12.03 -3.90 16.57
CA GLU A 49 13.34 -3.40 16.12
C GLU A 49 13.59 -3.64 14.62
N LYS A 50 12.86 -4.59 14.01
CA LYS A 50 12.92 -4.85 12.57
C LYS A 50 12.03 -3.91 11.76
N VAL A 51 11.20 -3.08 12.41
CA VAL A 51 10.39 -2.06 11.73
C VAL A 51 11.26 -0.85 11.43
N THR A 52 11.51 -0.58 10.15
CA THR A 52 12.38 0.52 9.71
C THR A 52 11.60 1.72 9.18
N ASN A 53 10.39 1.50 8.67
CA ASN A 53 9.58 2.57 8.08
C ASN A 53 8.08 2.29 8.21
N ILE A 54 7.29 3.35 8.31
CA ILE A 54 5.82 3.30 8.34
C ILE A 54 5.30 4.41 7.43
N ALA A 55 4.57 4.05 6.37
CA ALA A 55 4.09 4.98 5.37
C ALA A 55 2.63 4.72 5.00
N ILE A 56 1.96 5.73 4.46
CA ILE A 56 0.65 5.56 3.83
C ILE A 56 0.88 5.26 2.36
N GLY A 57 0.27 4.18 1.88
CA GLY A 57 0.21 3.82 0.46
C GLY A 57 -1.24 3.61 0.05
N TYR A 58 -1.46 3.40 -1.25
CA TYR A 58 -2.77 3.10 -1.80
C TYR A 58 -2.76 1.71 -2.41
N GLU A 59 -3.76 0.90 -2.09
CA GLU A 59 -4.04 -0.33 -2.81
C GLU A 59 -5.16 -0.09 -3.82
N MET A 60 -5.01 -0.61 -5.03
CA MET A 60 -6.08 -0.66 -6.01
C MET A 60 -6.96 -1.88 -5.72
N GLN A 61 -8.23 -1.65 -5.36
CA GLN A 61 -9.23 -2.67 -5.14
C GLN A 61 -10.35 -2.56 -6.17
N ASP A 62 -11.00 -3.67 -6.49
CA ASP A 62 -12.23 -3.63 -7.29
C ASP A 62 -13.38 -3.07 -6.45
N ASN A 63 -14.13 -2.12 -7.01
CA ASN A 63 -15.32 -1.56 -6.41
C ASN A 63 -16.42 -2.64 -6.36
N PRO A 64 -16.92 -2.99 -5.15
CA PRO A 64 -17.88 -4.08 -4.97
C PRO A 64 -19.25 -3.81 -5.59
N ASP A 65 -19.60 -2.55 -5.87
CA ASP A 65 -20.92 -2.20 -6.40
C ASP A 65 -21.08 -2.59 -7.89
N HIS A 66 -20.00 -2.87 -8.63
CA HIS A 66 -19.99 -3.38 -10.01
C HIS A 66 -21.00 -2.72 -11.00
N ASN A 67 -21.48 -1.51 -10.73
CA ASN A 67 -22.59 -0.90 -11.45
C ASN A 67 -22.16 -0.25 -12.78
N HIS A 68 -20.87 -0.30 -13.11
CA HIS A 68 -20.33 0.29 -14.33
C HIS A 68 -19.65 -0.76 -15.21
N ILE A 69 -19.89 -0.67 -16.53
CA ILE A 69 -19.30 -1.58 -17.54
C ILE A 69 -17.79 -1.33 -17.71
N GLU A 70 -17.32 -0.15 -17.31
CA GLU A 70 -15.94 0.28 -17.47
C GLU A 70 -15.10 -0.15 -16.26
N VAL A 71 -14.15 -1.07 -16.48
CA VAL A 71 -13.21 -1.59 -15.45
C VAL A 71 -12.51 -0.48 -14.68
N GLN A 72 -12.22 0.65 -15.32
CA GLN A 72 -11.52 1.79 -14.72
C GLN A 72 -12.38 2.57 -13.70
N ILE A 73 -13.71 2.53 -13.83
CA ILE A 73 -14.65 3.10 -12.86
C ILE A 73 -14.90 2.11 -11.71
N ASN A 74 -14.69 0.82 -11.97
CA ASN A 74 -14.77 -0.23 -10.97
C ASN A 74 -13.48 -0.41 -10.16
N SER A 75 -12.52 0.52 -10.19
CA SER A 75 -11.31 0.43 -9.36
C SER A 75 -11.25 1.60 -8.39
N GLU A 76 -11.05 1.32 -7.11
CA GLU A 76 -10.85 2.30 -6.05
C GLU A 76 -9.41 2.25 -5.52
N LEU A 77 -8.82 3.41 -5.25
CA LEU A 77 -7.56 3.50 -4.50
C LEU A 77 -7.86 3.67 -3.02
N VAL A 78 -7.66 2.60 -2.24
CA VAL A 78 -7.92 2.58 -0.80
C VAL A 78 -6.62 2.89 -0.05
N PRO A 79 -6.55 3.96 0.76
CA PRO A 79 -5.36 4.26 1.55
C PRO A 79 -5.18 3.22 2.66
N ARG A 80 -3.95 2.74 2.86
CA ARG A 80 -3.56 1.79 3.93
C ARG A 80 -2.20 2.14 4.51
N TRP A 81 -1.97 1.68 5.73
CA TRP A 81 -0.65 1.72 6.35
C TRP A 81 0.21 0.59 5.81
N TYR A 82 1.43 0.92 5.40
CA TYR A 82 2.46 -0.01 5.00
C TYR A 82 3.64 0.10 5.95
N VAL A 83 4.20 -1.04 6.33
CA VAL A 83 5.29 -1.15 7.30
C VAL A 83 6.43 -1.90 6.63
N GLU A 84 7.60 -1.27 6.61
CA GLU A 84 8.83 -1.94 6.21
C GLU A 84 9.34 -2.75 7.41
N TYR A 85 9.38 -4.07 7.26
CA TYR A 85 9.77 -5.03 8.27
C TYR A 85 10.84 -5.97 7.70
N ASP A 86 12.04 -5.94 8.28
CA ASP A 86 13.19 -6.78 7.84
C ASP A 86 13.55 -6.60 6.34
N GLY A 87 13.35 -5.39 5.81
CA GLY A 87 13.63 -5.03 4.41
C GLY A 87 12.51 -5.36 3.42
N GLU A 88 11.37 -5.88 3.88
CA GLU A 88 10.18 -6.14 3.06
C GLU A 88 9.00 -5.28 3.49
N TRP A 89 8.14 -4.92 2.55
CA TRP A 89 6.96 -4.09 2.81
C TRP A 89 5.73 -4.95 3.02
N TYR A 90 5.05 -4.73 4.14
CA TYR A 90 3.82 -5.41 4.53
C TYR A 90 2.69 -4.42 4.73
N VAL A 91 1.45 -4.88 4.54
CA VAL A 91 0.26 -4.11 4.88
C VAL A 91 0.03 -4.24 6.38
N TYR A 92 -0.17 -3.12 7.06
CA TYR A 92 -0.63 -3.13 8.44
C TYR A 92 -2.14 -3.39 8.48
N ASN A 93 -2.52 -4.44 9.19
CA ASN A 93 -3.92 -4.78 9.44
C ASN A 93 -4.12 -5.09 10.93
N ASP A 94 -4.71 -4.13 11.66
CA ASP A 94 -5.09 -4.26 13.08
C ASP A 94 -4.04 -4.94 13.98
N GLY A 95 -2.82 -4.42 13.95
CA GLY A 95 -1.70 -4.93 14.75
C GLY A 95 -0.91 -6.07 14.11
N ARG A 96 -1.29 -6.53 12.92
CA ARG A 96 -0.60 -7.57 12.15
C ARG A 96 0.03 -6.99 10.89
N LEU A 97 1.00 -7.74 10.36
CA LEU A 97 1.65 -7.50 9.08
C LEU A 97 1.22 -8.60 8.12
N GLU A 98 0.62 -8.20 7.00
CA GLU A 98 0.11 -9.08 5.92
C GLU A 98 0.85 -8.86 4.60
#